data_AF-B8HG51-F1
#
_entry.id   AF-B8HG51-F1
#
_cell.length_a   1.000
_cell.length_b   1.000
_cell.length_c   1.000
_cell.angle_alpha   90.00
_cell.angle_beta   90.00
_cell.angle_gamma   90.00
#
_symmetry.space_group_name_H-M   'P 1'
#
loop_
_entity.id
_entity.type
_entity.pdbx_description
1 polymer ?
#
loop_
_entity_poly.entity_id
_entity_poly.type
_entity_poly.pdbx_seq_one_letter_code
_entity_poly.pdbx_strand_id
1 'polypeptide(L)'
;MRYVRYVVFLLAAVLVLSLGFAVIPGEQPAPAAPTFTEQARAAALEDALELRAAGLDLAGAVAADTATGRSGQALVTLLTLQARAFLPAGSPASPSARPSASPGPAETPSPSAPAPPAPAATATAVELAKALAASGSRRLKDAQEADGGMARLLAGAGTAQLLAARQLAADAGEPGAVKGAAPDQAAAAAGSGPQAGSAPTPFSADCPFAAPDATTAPLGSTTGGAAPAGGSLPAESPAGKPAAGTVDAGTAGAALTAVLQAEQQAAYGYQAAMPRLAAEEAGPASEFLQQHRAAAEETEIRLRLACQAALPQPPGYALDPDFLGAPATGLGTLEAAALPVYGDLVALTGGADRTWALSMLEAAVTRTVHWGADPGPVPGMVLDTAGLPALPAAE
;
A
#
# COMPACT_ATOMS: atom_id res chain seq x y z
N MET A 1 -73.18 -35.68 -7.54
CA MET A 1 -71.84 -36.13 -8.03
C MET A 1 -71.16 -35.12 -8.97
N ARG A 2 -71.78 -34.66 -10.06
CA ARG A 2 -71.12 -33.74 -11.03
C ARG A 2 -70.86 -32.32 -10.48
N TYR A 3 -71.80 -31.75 -9.71
CA TYR A 3 -71.65 -30.41 -9.13
C TYR A 3 -70.49 -30.29 -8.11
N VAL A 4 -70.26 -31.31 -7.29
CA VAL A 4 -69.17 -31.32 -6.30
C VAL A 4 -67.80 -31.28 -6.99
N ARG A 5 -67.66 -31.96 -8.13
CA ARG A 5 -66.42 -31.92 -8.92
C ARG A 5 -66.11 -30.51 -9.46
N TYR A 6 -67.11 -29.81 -9.97
CA TYR A 6 -66.90 -28.44 -10.47
C TYR A 6 -66.51 -27.45 -9.37
N VAL A 7 -67.09 -27.58 -8.18
CA VAL A 7 -66.72 -26.74 -7.02
C VAL A 7 -65.27 -26.97 -6.60
N VAL A 8 -64.82 -28.23 -6.56
CA VAL A 8 -63.43 -28.56 -6.20
C VAL A 8 -62.44 -28.02 -7.25
N PHE A 9 -62.75 -28.12 -8.54
CA PHE A 9 -61.87 -27.57 -9.59
C PHE A 9 -61.81 -26.04 -9.56
N LEU A 10 -62.93 -25.37 -9.28
CA LEU A 10 -62.96 -23.91 -9.20
C LEU A 10 -62.18 -23.42 -7.97
N LEU A 11 -62.28 -24.12 -6.84
CA LEU A 11 -61.53 -23.78 -5.62
C LEU A 11 -60.03 -24.03 -5.79
N ALA A 12 -59.65 -25.13 -6.46
CA ALA A 12 -58.25 -25.39 -6.83
C ALA A 12 -57.71 -24.33 -7.80
N ALA A 13 -58.50 -23.92 -8.80
CA ALA A 13 -58.10 -22.86 -9.73
C ALA A 13 -57.92 -21.51 -9.02
N VAL A 14 -58.83 -21.13 -8.12
CA VAL A 14 -58.71 -19.92 -7.30
C VAL A 14 -57.49 -19.99 -6.37
N LEU A 15 -57.19 -21.17 -5.81
CA LEU A 15 -56.03 -21.36 -4.94
C LEU A 15 -54.71 -21.28 -5.73
N VAL A 16 -54.67 -21.82 -6.95
CA VAL A 16 -53.49 -21.69 -7.83
C VAL A 16 -53.32 -20.24 -8.29
N LEU A 17 -54.42 -19.54 -8.61
CA LEU A 17 -54.36 -18.11 -8.95
C LEU A 17 -53.93 -17.25 -7.76
N SER A 18 -54.40 -17.53 -6.54
CA SER A 18 -54.00 -16.77 -5.35
C SER A 18 -52.57 -17.07 -4.93
N LEU A 19 -52.10 -18.32 -5.06
CA LEU A 19 -50.72 -18.70 -4.76
C LEU A 19 -49.74 -18.21 -5.84
N GLY A 20 -50.16 -18.18 -7.10
CA GLY A 20 -49.37 -17.65 -8.22
C GLY A 20 -49.15 -16.14 -8.17
N PHE A 21 -50.06 -15.37 -7.55
CA PHE A 21 -49.91 -13.92 -7.37
C PHE A 21 -49.08 -13.52 -6.14
N ALA A 22 -48.75 -14.46 -5.24
CA ALA A 22 -47.95 -14.18 -4.04
C ALA A 22 -46.43 -14.22 -4.28
N VAL A 23 -45.98 -14.61 -5.49
CA VAL A 23 -44.58 -14.57 -5.91
C VAL A 23 -44.39 -13.44 -6.90
N ILE A 24 -44.65 -12.20 -6.47
CA ILE A 24 -44.03 -11.03 -7.09
C ILE A 24 -42.63 -11.01 -6.50
N PRO A 25 -41.56 -11.32 -7.26
CA PRO A 25 -40.21 -11.09 -6.78
C PRO A 25 -40.15 -9.61 -6.45
N GLY A 26 -40.07 -9.28 -5.17
CA GLY A 26 -39.91 -7.88 -4.76
C GLY A 26 -38.74 -7.34 -5.56
N GLU A 27 -38.94 -6.21 -6.26
CA GLU A 27 -37.87 -5.55 -7.00
C GLU A 27 -36.69 -5.42 -6.06
N GLN A 28 -35.64 -6.21 -6.34
CA GLN A 28 -34.45 -6.21 -5.52
C GLN A 28 -33.95 -4.77 -5.57
N PRO A 29 -33.89 -4.07 -4.41
CA PRO A 29 -33.50 -2.68 -4.40
C PRO A 29 -32.18 -2.55 -5.16
N ALA A 30 -32.13 -1.59 -6.08
CA ALA A 30 -30.99 -1.42 -6.97
C ALA A 30 -29.70 -1.43 -6.13
N PRO A 31 -28.64 -2.13 -6.58
CA PRO A 31 -27.38 -2.17 -5.86
C PRO A 31 -26.94 -0.75 -5.53
N ALA A 32 -26.49 -0.52 -4.30
CA ALA A 32 -25.94 0.78 -3.92
C ALA A 32 -24.78 1.13 -4.85
N ALA A 33 -24.65 2.42 -5.19
CA ALA A 33 -23.50 2.89 -5.95
C ALA A 33 -22.20 2.56 -5.18
N PRO A 34 -21.13 2.15 -5.88
CA PRO A 34 -19.87 1.80 -5.25
C PRO A 34 -19.29 3.03 -4.54
N THR A 35 -18.70 2.82 -3.38
CA THR A 35 -17.98 3.85 -2.62
C THR A 35 -16.71 4.32 -3.35
N PHE A 36 -16.16 5.48 -2.99
CA PHE A 36 -14.89 5.95 -3.55
C PHE A 36 -13.78 4.91 -3.37
N THR A 37 -13.65 4.34 -2.17
CA THR A 37 -12.65 3.32 -1.86
C THR A 37 -12.79 2.07 -2.73
N GLU A 38 -14.02 1.63 -3.03
CA GLU A 38 -14.27 0.51 -3.94
C GLU A 38 -13.93 0.84 -5.39
N GLN A 39 -14.26 2.06 -5.85
CA GLN A 39 -13.91 2.54 -7.18
C GLN A 39 -12.39 2.66 -7.36
N ALA A 40 -11.69 3.25 -6.38
CA ALA A 40 -10.24 3.39 -6.38
C ALA A 40 -9.53 2.02 -6.38
N ARG A 41 -10.04 1.05 -5.59
CA ARG A 41 -9.53 -0.34 -5.61
C ARG A 41 -9.73 -1.00 -6.98
N ALA A 42 -10.92 -0.87 -7.57
CA ALA A 42 -11.22 -1.46 -8.87
C ALA A 42 -10.33 -0.87 -9.98
N ALA A 43 -10.19 0.46 -10.01
CA ALA A 43 -9.31 1.16 -10.95
C ALA A 43 -7.83 0.77 -10.76
N ALA A 44 -7.38 0.58 -9.51
CA ALA A 44 -6.03 0.12 -9.22
C ALA A 44 -5.76 -1.30 -9.73
N LEU A 45 -6.74 -2.20 -9.61
CA LEU A 45 -6.65 -3.55 -10.14
C LEU A 45 -6.57 -3.54 -11.67
N GLU A 46 -7.44 -2.77 -12.33
CA GLU A 46 -7.47 -2.64 -13.79
C GLU A 46 -6.14 -2.10 -14.33
N ASP A 47 -5.67 -0.96 -13.79
CA ASP A 47 -4.37 -0.37 -14.16
C ASP A 47 -3.22 -1.37 -13.98
N ALA A 48 -3.20 -2.12 -12.87
CA ALA A 48 -2.14 -3.08 -12.58
C ALA A 48 -2.13 -4.24 -13.59
N LEU A 49 -3.30 -4.71 -14.03
CA LEU A 49 -3.41 -5.76 -15.04
C LEU A 49 -2.99 -5.28 -16.43
N GLU A 50 -3.39 -4.07 -16.82
CA GLU A 50 -2.99 -3.45 -18.10
C GLU A 50 -1.47 -3.23 -18.16
N LEU A 51 -0.90 -2.61 -17.13
CA LEU A 51 0.55 -2.37 -17.03
C LEU A 51 1.34 -3.69 -16.99
N ARG A 52 0.78 -4.75 -16.38
CA ARG A 52 1.39 -6.08 -16.35
C ARG A 52 1.43 -6.69 -17.74
N ALA A 53 0.37 -6.56 -18.53
CA ALA A 53 0.35 -7.03 -19.92
C ALA A 53 1.41 -6.30 -20.75
N ALA A 54 1.48 -4.97 -20.65
CA ALA A 54 2.52 -4.18 -21.33
C ALA A 54 3.94 -4.55 -20.88
N GLY A 55 4.14 -4.87 -19.61
CA GLY A 55 5.41 -5.37 -19.08
C GLY A 55 5.81 -6.74 -19.65
N LEU A 56 4.85 -7.64 -19.86
CA LEU A 56 5.08 -8.94 -20.49
C LEU A 56 5.48 -8.77 -21.97
N ASP A 57 4.82 -7.88 -22.70
CA ASP A 57 5.16 -7.56 -24.09
C ASP A 57 6.59 -7.00 -24.20
N LEU A 58 6.96 -6.07 -23.30
CA LEU A 58 8.31 -5.53 -23.23
C LEU A 58 9.34 -6.62 -22.92
N ALA A 59 9.05 -7.50 -21.97
CA ALA A 59 9.94 -8.59 -21.58
C ALA A 59 10.09 -9.67 -22.67
N GLY A 60 9.09 -9.82 -23.55
CA GLY A 60 9.18 -10.67 -24.75
C GLY A 60 9.96 -10.02 -25.90
N ALA A 61 9.93 -8.69 -25.99
CA ALA A 61 10.63 -7.93 -27.02
C ALA A 61 12.13 -7.70 -26.72
N VAL A 62 12.50 -7.69 -25.44
CA VAL A 62 13.86 -7.38 -24.97
C VAL A 62 14.54 -8.63 -24.42
N ALA A 63 15.82 -8.83 -24.74
CA ALA A 63 16.60 -9.95 -24.20
C ALA A 63 16.69 -9.89 -22.67
N ALA A 64 16.41 -11.01 -22.00
CA ALA A 64 16.29 -11.12 -20.55
C ALA A 64 17.56 -10.68 -19.78
N ASP A 65 18.74 -10.83 -20.36
CA ASP A 65 20.02 -10.51 -19.71
C ASP A 65 20.33 -9.00 -19.68
N THR A 66 19.59 -8.20 -20.44
CA THR A 66 19.75 -6.74 -20.43
C THR A 66 19.18 -6.13 -19.14
N ALA A 67 19.66 -4.95 -18.74
CA ALA A 67 19.12 -4.23 -17.58
C ALA A 67 17.61 -3.97 -17.73
N THR A 68 17.19 -3.50 -18.91
CA THR A 68 15.77 -3.29 -19.24
C THR A 68 14.96 -4.58 -19.18
N GLY A 69 15.51 -5.70 -19.66
CA GLY A 69 14.87 -7.02 -19.58
C GLY A 69 14.65 -7.49 -18.15
N ARG A 70 15.67 -7.38 -17.28
CA ARG A 70 15.56 -7.69 -15.85
C ARG A 70 14.54 -6.81 -15.13
N SER A 71 14.54 -5.51 -15.41
CA SER A 71 13.57 -4.57 -14.84
C SER A 71 12.14 -4.81 -15.34
N GLY A 72 11.98 -5.23 -16.60
CA GLY A 72 10.69 -5.70 -17.13
C GLY A 72 10.15 -6.92 -16.36
N GLN A 73 10.99 -7.92 -16.08
CA GLN A 73 10.58 -9.10 -15.30
C GLN A 73 10.22 -8.73 -13.85
N ALA A 74 11.05 -7.91 -13.19
CA ALA A 74 10.77 -7.43 -11.84
C ALA A 74 9.45 -6.65 -11.78
N LEU A 75 9.17 -5.82 -12.79
CA LEU A 75 7.92 -5.08 -12.91
C LEU A 75 6.70 -6.01 -13.05
N VAL A 76 6.81 -7.07 -13.88
CA VAL A 76 5.73 -8.06 -14.02
C VAL A 76 5.45 -8.76 -12.68
N THR A 77 6.50 -9.14 -11.92
CA THR A 77 6.33 -9.71 -10.59
C THR A 77 5.65 -8.72 -9.63
N LEU A 78 6.12 -7.47 -9.61
CA LEU A 78 5.55 -6.40 -8.79
C LEU A 78 4.06 -6.20 -9.06
N LEU A 79 3.68 -5.98 -10.32
CA LEU A 79 2.30 -5.73 -10.73
C LEU A 79 1.41 -6.96 -10.52
N THR A 80 1.97 -8.17 -10.64
CA THR A 80 1.25 -9.40 -10.30
C THR A 80 0.89 -9.42 -8.82
N LEU A 81 1.84 -9.11 -7.92
CA LEU A 81 1.59 -9.08 -6.48
C LEU A 81 0.59 -7.98 -6.10
N GLN A 82 0.71 -6.80 -6.71
CA GLN A 82 -0.22 -5.68 -6.49
C GLN A 82 -1.64 -6.03 -6.98
N ALA A 83 -1.80 -6.57 -8.19
CA ALA A 83 -3.09 -7.00 -8.69
C ALA A 83 -3.74 -8.04 -7.77
N ARG A 84 -2.96 -9.00 -7.25
CA ARG A 84 -3.47 -9.99 -6.28
C ARG A 84 -3.89 -9.34 -4.96
N ALA A 85 -3.18 -8.31 -4.51
CA ALA A 85 -3.53 -7.56 -3.30
C ALA A 85 -4.81 -6.72 -3.45
N PHE A 86 -5.16 -6.29 -4.67
CA PHE A 86 -6.39 -5.53 -4.94
C PHE A 86 -7.63 -6.41 -5.19
N LEU A 87 -7.49 -7.72 -5.29
CA LEU A 87 -8.62 -8.63 -5.44
C LEU A 87 -9.54 -8.58 -4.21
N PRO A 88 -10.87 -8.59 -4.39
CA PRO A 88 -11.80 -8.61 -3.27
C PRO A 88 -11.66 -9.91 -2.48
N ALA A 89 -11.71 -9.80 -1.15
CA ALA A 89 -11.67 -10.95 -0.24
C ALA A 89 -12.80 -11.94 -0.58
N GLY A 90 -12.46 -13.22 -0.66
CA GLY A 90 -13.43 -14.27 -1.02
C GLY A 90 -13.66 -14.47 -2.52
N SER A 91 -12.90 -13.82 -3.39
CA SER A 91 -12.86 -14.19 -4.81
C SER A 91 -12.45 -15.66 -4.93
N PRO A 92 -13.28 -16.54 -5.54
CA PRO A 92 -12.96 -17.95 -5.62
C PRO A 92 -11.67 -18.10 -6.44
N ALA A 93 -10.63 -18.65 -5.82
CA ALA A 93 -9.49 -19.15 -6.58
C ALA A 93 -10.05 -20.20 -7.54
N SER A 94 -10.07 -19.90 -8.84
CA SER A 94 -10.52 -20.87 -9.83
C SER A 94 -9.67 -22.13 -9.66
N PRO A 95 -10.25 -23.27 -9.25
CA PRO A 95 -9.51 -24.51 -9.29
C PRO A 95 -9.18 -24.75 -10.76
N SER A 96 -7.90 -24.86 -11.09
CA SER A 96 -7.45 -25.28 -12.42
C SER A 96 -8.01 -26.67 -12.72
N ALA A 97 -9.24 -26.72 -13.21
CA ALA A 97 -9.82 -27.90 -13.81
C ALA A 97 -9.18 -28.04 -15.18
N ARG A 98 -8.12 -28.87 -15.21
CA ARG A 98 -7.49 -29.36 -16.43
C ARG A 98 -8.59 -29.90 -17.37
N PRO A 99 -8.76 -29.37 -18.59
CA PRO A 99 -9.69 -29.97 -19.54
C PRO A 99 -9.12 -31.33 -19.96
N SER A 100 -9.75 -32.42 -19.54
CA SER A 100 -9.58 -33.71 -20.17
C SER A 100 -10.24 -33.65 -21.54
N ALA A 101 -9.45 -33.34 -22.57
CA ALA A 101 -9.89 -33.44 -23.95
C ALA A 101 -10.01 -34.92 -24.34
N SER A 102 -11.24 -35.35 -24.60
CA SER A 102 -11.54 -36.62 -25.26
C SER A 102 -11.44 -36.41 -26.79
N PRO A 103 -10.82 -37.32 -27.55
CA PRO A 103 -10.63 -37.13 -28.99
C PRO A 103 -11.92 -37.41 -29.77
N GLY A 104 -12.47 -36.38 -30.42
CA GLY A 104 -13.56 -36.48 -31.40
C GLY A 104 -13.05 -36.31 -32.85
N PRO A 105 -13.74 -36.87 -33.85
CA PRO A 105 -13.16 -37.15 -35.16
C PRO A 105 -13.13 -35.95 -36.10
N ALA A 106 -12.24 -36.08 -37.10
CA ALA A 106 -11.90 -35.11 -38.12
C ALA A 106 -13.09 -34.62 -38.97
N GLU A 107 -13.19 -33.30 -39.13
CA GLU A 107 -13.98 -32.66 -40.19
C GLU A 107 -13.12 -31.68 -41.01
N THR A 108 -13.54 -31.59 -42.27
CA THR A 108 -12.95 -31.08 -43.51
C THR A 108 -12.55 -29.58 -43.56
N PRO A 109 -11.64 -29.20 -44.47
CA PRO A 109 -11.12 -27.84 -44.59
C PRO A 109 -12.09 -26.90 -45.34
N SER A 110 -12.26 -25.68 -44.82
CA SER A 110 -12.96 -24.56 -45.46
C SER A 110 -12.09 -23.28 -45.38
N PRO A 111 -12.32 -22.28 -46.26
CA PRO A 111 -11.25 -21.52 -46.91
C PRO A 111 -10.76 -20.28 -46.15
N SER A 112 -9.47 -20.00 -46.37
CA SER A 112 -8.71 -18.75 -46.22
C SER A 112 -9.31 -17.65 -45.34
N ALA A 113 -8.78 -17.57 -44.11
CA ALA A 113 -8.90 -16.41 -43.24
C ALA A 113 -8.12 -15.19 -43.80
N PRO A 114 -8.58 -13.95 -43.57
CA PRO A 114 -7.86 -12.73 -43.93
C PRO A 114 -6.53 -12.63 -43.18
N ALA A 115 -5.53 -12.03 -43.83
CA ALA A 115 -4.20 -11.80 -43.26
C ALA A 115 -4.27 -11.05 -41.92
N PRO A 116 -3.39 -11.38 -40.95
CA PRO A 116 -3.37 -10.74 -39.64
C PRO A 116 -3.12 -9.23 -39.77
N PRO A 117 -3.80 -8.38 -38.97
CA PRO A 117 -3.48 -6.96 -38.92
C PRO A 117 -2.02 -6.77 -38.50
N ALA A 118 -1.39 -5.73 -39.05
CA ALA A 118 -0.01 -5.37 -38.75
C ALA A 118 0.19 -5.24 -37.22
N PRO A 119 1.34 -5.67 -36.67
CA PRO A 119 1.58 -5.64 -35.23
C PRO A 119 1.42 -4.21 -34.71
N ALA A 120 0.56 -4.05 -33.70
CA ALA A 120 0.46 -2.82 -32.94
C ALA A 120 1.85 -2.43 -32.44
N ALA A 121 2.20 -1.14 -32.55
CA ALA A 121 3.51 -0.66 -32.13
C ALA A 121 3.76 -1.07 -30.66
N THR A 122 4.75 -1.92 -30.43
CA THR A 122 5.14 -2.37 -29.09
C THR A 122 5.50 -1.15 -28.25
N ALA A 123 4.86 -1.00 -27.08
CA ALA A 123 5.18 0.08 -26.15
C ALA A 123 6.68 0.03 -25.80
N THR A 124 7.34 1.19 -25.86
CA THR A 124 8.76 1.28 -25.49
C THR A 124 8.90 1.24 -23.95
N ALA A 125 10.09 0.89 -23.45
CA ALA A 125 10.36 0.90 -22.01
C ALA A 125 10.10 2.28 -21.37
N VAL A 126 10.40 3.36 -22.09
CA VAL A 126 10.17 4.74 -21.61
C VAL A 126 8.67 5.07 -21.54
N GLU A 127 7.87 4.63 -22.51
CA GLU A 127 6.41 4.84 -22.47
C GLU A 127 5.78 4.02 -21.34
N LEU A 128 6.23 2.78 -21.11
CA LEU A 128 5.79 1.98 -19.98
C LEU A 128 6.18 2.63 -18.64
N ALA A 129 7.39 3.17 -18.53
CA ALA A 129 7.83 3.88 -17.33
C ALA A 129 6.95 5.11 -17.03
N LYS A 130 6.57 5.89 -18.05
CA LYS A 130 5.64 7.02 -17.89
C LYS A 130 4.24 6.57 -17.46
N ALA A 131 3.71 5.50 -18.06
CA ALA A 131 2.41 4.96 -17.70
C ALA A 131 2.38 4.46 -16.26
N LEU A 132 3.45 3.76 -15.84
CA LEU A 132 3.62 3.29 -14.47
C LEU A 132 3.70 4.45 -13.46
N ALA A 133 4.42 5.51 -13.81
CA ALA A 133 4.51 6.70 -12.95
C ALA A 133 3.17 7.44 -12.82
N ALA A 134 2.40 7.52 -13.92
CA ALA A 134 1.07 8.09 -13.92
C ALA A 134 0.09 7.27 -13.06
N SER A 135 0.14 5.94 -13.16
CA SER A 135 -0.62 5.05 -12.28
C SER A 135 -0.21 5.24 -10.82
N GLY A 136 1.09 5.19 -10.52
CA GLY A 136 1.59 5.36 -9.15
C GLY A 136 1.18 6.69 -8.50
N SER A 137 1.28 7.79 -9.26
CA SER A 137 0.83 9.12 -8.82
C SER A 137 -0.68 9.16 -8.55
N ARG A 138 -1.48 8.49 -9.39
CA ARG A 138 -2.94 8.37 -9.19
C ARG A 138 -3.25 7.58 -7.92
N ARG A 139 -2.54 6.46 -7.66
CA ARG A 139 -2.72 5.66 -6.45
C ARG A 139 -2.38 6.44 -5.18
N LEU A 140 -1.32 7.24 -5.18
CA LEU A 140 -0.99 8.11 -4.05
C LEU A 140 -2.07 9.18 -3.81
N LYS A 141 -2.64 9.74 -4.88
CA LYS A 141 -3.76 10.67 -4.77
C LYS A 141 -5.01 9.98 -4.22
N ASP A 142 -5.34 8.79 -4.72
CA ASP A 142 -6.49 8.02 -4.25
C ASP A 142 -6.30 7.60 -2.79
N ALA A 143 -5.06 7.32 -2.35
CA ALA A 143 -4.74 7.03 -0.96
C ALA A 143 -5.08 8.19 -0.02
N GLN A 144 -5.05 9.45 -0.49
CA GLN A 144 -5.44 10.61 0.34
C GLN A 144 -6.91 10.56 0.74
N GLU A 145 -7.78 9.98 -0.11
CA GLU A 145 -9.23 9.96 0.07
C GLU A 145 -9.76 8.58 0.50
N ALA A 146 -9.04 7.50 0.21
CA ALA A 146 -9.46 6.14 0.54
C ALA A 146 -9.53 5.89 2.06
N ASP A 147 -10.30 4.87 2.43
CA ASP A 147 -10.50 4.51 3.84
C ASP A 147 -9.42 3.56 4.36
N GLY A 148 -8.91 3.84 5.56
CA GLY A 148 -8.20 2.89 6.42
C GLY A 148 -7.09 2.09 5.72
N GLY A 149 -7.18 0.76 5.82
CA GLY A 149 -6.20 -0.15 5.23
C GLY A 149 -6.09 -0.04 3.70
N MET A 150 -7.12 0.41 3.00
CA MET A 150 -7.05 0.62 1.54
C MET A 150 -6.20 1.85 1.20
N ALA A 151 -6.23 2.91 2.01
CA ALA A 151 -5.32 4.05 1.86
C ALA A 151 -3.86 3.59 1.96
N ARG A 152 -3.53 2.75 2.94
CA ARG A 152 -2.21 2.14 3.09
C ARG A 152 -1.82 1.26 1.89
N LEU A 153 -2.72 0.42 1.39
CA LEU A 153 -2.46 -0.42 0.22
C LEU A 153 -2.20 0.41 -1.04
N LEU A 154 -3.03 1.42 -1.30
CA LEU A 154 -2.86 2.35 -2.43
C LEU A 154 -1.58 3.16 -2.31
N ALA A 155 -1.25 3.63 -1.10
CA ALA A 155 -0.01 4.36 -0.81
C ALA A 155 1.23 3.53 -1.11
N GLY A 156 1.27 2.31 -0.57
CA GLY A 156 2.37 1.38 -0.83
C GLY A 156 2.47 1.03 -2.31
N ALA A 157 1.38 0.61 -2.94
CA ALA A 157 1.38 0.27 -4.36
C ALA A 157 1.86 1.44 -5.23
N GLY A 158 1.35 2.65 -4.98
CA GLY A 158 1.75 3.85 -5.71
C GLY A 158 3.23 4.20 -5.55
N THR A 159 3.75 4.10 -4.33
CA THR A 159 5.17 4.35 -4.03
C THR A 159 6.08 3.33 -4.75
N ALA A 160 5.72 2.05 -4.70
CA ALA A 160 6.45 1.00 -5.42
C ALA A 160 6.42 1.19 -6.95
N GLN A 161 5.27 1.60 -7.50
CA GLN A 161 5.15 1.88 -8.95
C GLN A 161 6.03 3.06 -9.37
N LEU A 162 6.06 4.15 -8.59
CA LEU A 162 6.95 5.29 -8.88
C LEU A 162 8.43 4.91 -8.83
N LEU A 163 8.83 4.07 -7.89
CA LEU A 163 10.19 3.55 -7.81
C LEU A 163 10.53 2.70 -9.04
N ALA A 164 9.67 1.74 -9.37
CA ALA A 164 9.85 0.87 -10.54
C ALA A 164 9.87 1.67 -11.86
N ALA A 165 9.09 2.74 -11.96
CA ALA A 165 9.07 3.64 -13.11
C ALA A 165 10.42 4.36 -13.30
N ARG A 166 10.99 4.90 -12.22
CA ARG A 166 12.31 5.54 -12.25
C ARG A 166 13.41 4.55 -12.63
N GLN A 167 13.38 3.35 -12.06
CA GLN A 167 14.36 2.30 -12.37
C GLN A 167 14.27 1.89 -13.85
N LEU A 168 13.06 1.63 -14.35
CA LEU A 168 12.86 1.26 -15.76
C LEU A 168 13.31 2.37 -16.72
N ALA A 169 13.06 3.63 -16.39
CA ALA A 169 13.51 4.77 -17.19
C ALA A 169 15.04 4.91 -17.18
N ALA A 170 15.69 4.72 -16.02
CA ALA A 170 17.14 4.72 -15.91
C ALA A 170 17.78 3.58 -16.72
N ASP A 171 17.25 2.36 -16.64
CA ASP A 171 17.73 1.20 -17.41
C ASP A 171 17.47 1.33 -18.91
N ALA A 172 16.50 2.15 -19.31
CA ALA A 172 16.25 2.53 -20.70
C ALA A 172 17.17 3.67 -21.19
N GLY A 173 18.05 4.21 -20.33
CA GLY A 173 18.98 5.30 -20.65
C GLY A 173 18.37 6.71 -20.56
N GLU A 174 17.15 6.85 -20.04
CA GLU A 174 16.39 8.10 -19.97
C GLU A 174 15.90 8.38 -18.54
N PRO A 175 16.80 8.50 -17.53
CA PRO A 175 16.41 8.66 -16.12
C PRO A 175 15.54 9.89 -15.85
N GLY A 176 15.60 10.91 -16.73
CA GLY A 176 14.79 12.13 -16.64
C GLY A 176 13.40 12.04 -17.30
N ALA A 177 13.07 10.93 -17.97
CA ALA A 177 11.81 10.80 -18.70
C ALA A 177 10.58 10.67 -17.78
N VAL A 178 10.78 10.19 -16.55
CA VAL A 178 9.75 10.09 -15.53
C VAL A 178 9.94 11.21 -14.53
N LYS A 179 9.03 12.19 -14.54
CA LYS A 179 8.94 13.17 -13.46
C LYS A 179 8.15 12.53 -12.32
N GLY A 180 8.79 12.36 -11.18
CA GLY A 180 8.13 11.99 -9.93
C GLY A 180 8.99 12.51 -8.80
N ALA A 181 8.39 13.19 -7.82
CA ALA A 181 9.00 13.88 -6.67
C ALA A 181 10.52 13.66 -6.57
N ALA A 182 11.30 14.49 -7.28
CA ALA A 182 12.69 14.67 -6.91
C ALA A 182 12.71 15.20 -5.46
N PRO A 183 13.77 14.99 -4.68
CA PRO A 183 13.81 15.36 -3.27
C PRO A 183 13.93 16.88 -3.08
N ASP A 184 12.92 17.65 -3.50
CA ASP A 184 12.60 18.97 -2.93
C ASP A 184 11.80 18.78 -1.63
N GLN A 185 12.00 17.66 -0.91
CA GLN A 185 11.47 17.41 0.42
C GLN A 185 12.00 18.41 1.46
N ALA A 186 13.08 19.14 1.16
CA ALA A 186 13.50 20.29 1.95
C ALA A 186 12.43 21.40 1.99
N ALA A 187 11.57 21.52 0.97
CA ALA A 187 10.48 22.51 0.94
C ALA A 187 9.19 22.02 1.62
N ALA A 188 8.94 20.70 1.64
CA ALA A 188 7.78 20.12 2.33
C ALA A 188 8.01 19.96 3.85
N ALA A 189 9.25 19.69 4.28
CA ALA A 189 9.65 19.84 5.68
C ALA A 189 9.76 21.32 6.12
N ALA A 190 9.90 22.24 5.17
CA ALA A 190 9.79 23.69 5.41
C ALA A 190 8.36 24.24 5.25
N GLY A 191 7.34 23.40 5.51
CA GLY A 191 5.97 23.83 5.70
C GLY A 191 5.90 24.85 6.85
N SER A 192 5.82 26.13 6.49
CA SER A 192 5.63 27.28 7.39
C SER A 192 6.84 27.64 8.24
N GLY A 193 7.88 28.20 7.62
CA GLY A 193 8.78 29.09 8.36
C GLY A 193 7.93 30.13 9.12
N PRO A 194 8.26 30.46 10.38
CA PRO A 194 7.49 31.43 11.14
C PRO A 194 7.52 32.75 10.39
N GLN A 195 6.36 33.26 9.98
CA GLN A 195 6.24 34.67 9.61
C GLN A 195 6.85 35.46 10.77
N ALA A 196 7.94 36.18 10.49
CA ALA A 196 8.53 37.13 11.40
C ALA A 196 7.49 38.25 11.63
N GLY A 197 6.62 38.03 12.61
CA GLY A 197 5.45 38.86 12.85
C GLY A 197 4.74 38.43 14.12
N SER A 198 5.22 38.96 15.24
CA SER A 198 4.67 38.83 16.60
C SER A 198 5.03 37.53 17.33
N ALA A 199 5.58 37.70 18.53
CA ALA A 199 5.84 36.60 19.46
C ALA A 199 4.57 35.75 19.65
N PRO A 200 4.66 34.41 19.59
CA PRO A 200 3.51 33.57 19.82
C PRO A 200 3.04 33.79 21.26
N THR A 201 1.81 34.27 21.40
CA THR A 201 1.05 34.11 22.64
C THR A 201 1.02 32.62 22.99
N PRO A 202 1.26 32.22 24.24
CA PRO A 202 1.15 30.81 24.63
C PRO A 202 -0.29 30.37 24.35
N PHE A 203 -0.46 29.45 23.39
CA PHE A 203 -1.72 28.72 23.25
C PHE A 203 -1.85 27.84 24.49
N SER A 204 -2.55 28.34 25.51
CA SER A 204 -3.20 27.52 26.51
C SER A 204 -4.39 26.83 25.83
N ALA A 205 -4.11 25.85 24.97
CA ALA A 205 -5.06 24.77 24.82
C ALA A 205 -4.99 24.02 26.14
N ASP A 206 -6.05 24.10 26.95
CA ASP A 206 -6.24 23.30 28.16
C ASP A 206 -6.36 21.81 27.76
N CYS A 207 -5.28 21.24 27.23
CA CYS A 207 -5.13 19.80 27.14
C CYS A 207 -4.97 19.32 28.59
N PRO A 208 -5.90 18.52 29.13
CA PRO A 208 -5.76 17.96 30.46
C PRO A 208 -4.68 16.87 30.43
N PHE A 209 -3.41 17.27 30.38
CA PHE A 209 -2.30 16.35 30.55
C PHE A 209 -2.29 15.90 32.00
N ALA A 210 -2.75 14.68 32.27
CA ALA A 210 -2.38 13.98 33.49
C ALA A 210 -0.87 13.78 33.44
N ALA A 211 -0.14 14.34 34.41
CA ALA A 211 1.29 14.11 34.55
C ALA A 211 1.52 12.59 34.63
N PRO A 212 2.47 12.01 33.85
CA PRO A 212 2.76 10.60 33.95
C PRO A 212 3.29 10.27 35.36
N ASP A 213 2.67 9.30 36.02
CA ASP A 213 3.12 8.79 37.32
C ASP A 213 4.51 8.17 37.18
N ALA A 214 5.54 8.90 37.62
CA ALA A 214 6.95 8.51 37.56
C ALA A 214 7.35 7.44 38.61
N THR A 215 6.43 6.56 39.01
CA THR A 215 6.67 5.57 40.07
C THR A 215 6.37 4.16 39.60
N THR A 216 7.26 3.58 38.79
CA THR A 216 7.62 2.13 38.82
C THR A 216 8.73 1.86 37.80
N ALA A 217 9.96 1.81 38.28
CA ALA A 217 11.05 1.16 37.54
C ALA A 217 11.06 -0.34 37.86
N PRO A 218 11.12 -1.25 36.88
CA PRO A 218 11.62 -2.59 37.11
C PRO A 218 13.05 -2.71 36.56
N LEU A 219 13.99 -2.97 37.47
CA LEU A 219 15.25 -3.64 37.16
C LEU A 219 14.91 -5.09 36.76
N GLY A 220 15.25 -5.51 35.54
CA GLY A 220 15.01 -6.88 35.09
C GLY A 220 15.65 -7.18 33.74
N SER A 221 16.87 -7.70 33.77
CA SER A 221 17.59 -8.30 32.65
C SER A 221 16.94 -9.63 32.23
N THR A 222 16.51 -9.74 30.97
CA THR A 222 16.36 -11.05 30.30
C THR A 222 16.92 -11.00 28.89
N THR A 223 17.98 -11.76 28.67
CA THR A 223 18.46 -12.25 27.38
C THR A 223 17.42 -13.14 26.71
N GLY A 224 17.17 -12.93 25.42
CA GLY A 224 16.42 -13.88 24.58
C GLY A 224 15.82 -13.19 23.36
N GLY A 225 16.49 -13.32 22.21
CA GLY A 225 15.93 -12.92 20.92
C GLY A 225 14.69 -13.75 20.59
N ALA A 226 13.62 -13.07 20.21
CA ALA A 226 12.49 -13.63 19.50
C ALA A 226 11.98 -12.58 18.50
N ALA A 227 11.90 -12.97 17.24
CA ALA A 227 11.28 -12.22 16.16
C ALA A 227 9.80 -11.89 16.49
N PRO A 228 9.23 -10.78 15.98
CA PRO A 228 7.82 -10.52 16.17
C PRO A 228 7.00 -11.54 15.37
N ALA A 229 6.35 -12.46 16.09
CA ALA A 229 5.30 -13.32 15.55
C ALA A 229 4.08 -12.46 15.20
N GLY A 230 3.50 -12.73 14.02
CA GLY A 230 2.32 -12.05 13.49
C GLY A 230 1.12 -12.14 14.44
N GLY A 231 0.58 -10.98 14.79
CA GLY A 231 -0.71 -10.86 15.43
C GLY A 231 -1.82 -11.01 14.39
N SER A 232 -2.48 -12.17 14.38
CA SER A 232 -3.77 -12.34 13.71
C SER A 232 -4.84 -11.53 14.44
N LEU A 233 -5.48 -10.60 13.73
CA LEU A 233 -6.71 -9.95 14.19
C LEU A 233 -7.87 -10.95 14.16
N PRO A 234 -8.82 -10.89 15.13
CA PRO A 234 -9.97 -11.79 15.15
C PRO A 234 -10.96 -11.48 14.02
N ALA A 235 -11.49 -12.55 13.43
CA ALA A 235 -12.49 -12.54 12.37
C ALA A 235 -13.81 -11.88 12.82
N GLU A 236 -14.31 -10.94 12.02
CA GLU A 236 -15.65 -10.35 12.14
C GLU A 236 -16.75 -11.32 11.68
N SER A 237 -17.89 -11.24 12.36
CA SER A 237 -19.20 -11.76 11.91
C SER A 237 -20.33 -10.99 12.62
N PRO A 238 -21.55 -10.89 12.05
CA PRO A 238 -21.89 -9.71 11.25
C PRO A 238 -23.13 -8.94 11.76
N ALA A 239 -23.46 -7.87 11.03
CA ALA A 239 -24.71 -7.10 11.03
C ALA A 239 -24.86 -5.97 12.07
N GLY A 240 -24.04 -4.93 11.90
CA GLY A 240 -24.34 -3.57 12.34
C GLY A 240 -23.88 -2.58 11.26
N LYS A 241 -24.78 -1.71 10.81
CA LYS A 241 -24.50 -0.67 9.81
C LYS A 241 -23.31 0.20 10.28
N PRO A 242 -22.17 0.28 9.55
CA PRO A 242 -21.08 1.15 9.96
C PRO A 242 -21.50 2.61 9.75
N ALA A 243 -21.43 3.40 10.81
CA ALA A 243 -21.47 4.85 10.69
C ALA A 243 -20.13 5.30 10.08
N ALA A 244 -20.19 6.26 9.15
CA ALA A 244 -19.02 6.81 8.51
C ALA A 244 -18.01 7.37 9.53
N GLY A 245 -16.84 6.71 9.61
CA GLY A 245 -15.53 7.37 9.58
C GLY A 245 -15.18 8.40 10.67
N THR A 246 -15.36 8.09 11.95
CA THR A 246 -14.55 8.76 12.99
C THR A 246 -13.40 7.84 13.35
N VAL A 247 -12.20 8.15 12.84
CA VAL A 247 -10.98 7.50 13.31
C VAL A 247 -10.83 7.85 14.79
N ASP A 248 -10.72 6.84 15.65
CA ASP A 248 -10.55 7.07 17.08
C ASP A 248 -9.22 7.79 17.30
N ALA A 249 -9.26 8.99 17.90
CA ALA A 249 -8.09 9.81 18.18
C ALA A 249 -7.03 9.05 19.00
N GLY A 250 -7.44 8.04 19.79
CA GLY A 250 -6.52 7.14 20.49
C GLY A 250 -5.64 6.31 19.56
N THR A 251 -6.16 5.89 18.40
CA THR A 251 -5.41 5.05 17.44
C THR A 251 -4.42 5.86 16.61
N ALA A 252 -4.80 7.06 16.15
CA ALA A 252 -3.89 7.97 15.45
C ALA A 252 -2.72 8.41 16.34
N GLY A 253 -2.99 8.64 17.61
CA GLY A 253 -1.98 8.93 18.62
C GLY A 253 -0.93 7.85 18.84
N ALA A 254 -1.39 6.60 18.92
CA ALA A 254 -0.50 5.45 19.01
C ALA A 254 0.38 5.32 17.75
N ALA A 255 -0.19 5.58 16.56
CA ALA A 255 0.58 5.59 15.31
C ALA A 255 1.65 6.70 15.29
N LEU A 256 1.30 7.92 15.71
CA LEU A 256 2.27 9.02 15.85
C LEU A 256 3.37 8.70 16.86
N THR A 257 3.02 8.04 17.97
CA THR A 257 4.02 7.58 18.96
C THR A 257 4.98 6.55 18.36
N ALA A 258 4.46 5.59 17.59
CA ALA A 258 5.28 4.60 16.90
C ALA A 258 6.20 5.26 15.86
N VAL A 259 5.71 6.25 15.11
CA VAL A 259 6.53 7.05 14.19
C VAL A 259 7.64 7.76 14.95
N LEU A 260 7.32 8.47 16.04
CA LEU A 260 8.34 9.17 16.84
C LEU A 260 9.44 8.21 17.32
N GLN A 261 9.07 7.02 17.80
CA GLN A 261 10.02 6.00 18.22
C GLN A 261 10.89 5.52 17.05
N ALA A 262 10.30 5.27 15.87
CA ALA A 262 11.03 4.87 14.67
C ALA A 262 12.02 5.95 14.21
N GLU A 263 11.62 7.23 14.20
CA GLU A 263 12.49 8.36 13.85
C GLU A 263 13.67 8.52 14.80
N GLN A 264 13.42 8.44 16.11
CA GLN A 264 14.47 8.53 17.11
C GLN A 264 15.45 7.35 17.02
N GLN A 265 14.95 6.14 16.77
CA GLN A 265 15.78 4.95 16.54
C GLN A 265 16.60 5.08 15.26
N ALA A 266 16.00 5.58 14.18
CA ALA A 266 16.69 5.83 12.92
C ALA A 266 17.81 6.86 13.11
N ALA A 267 17.52 8.01 13.72
CA ALA A 267 18.52 9.03 14.04
C ALA A 267 19.69 8.46 14.85
N TYR A 268 19.43 7.61 15.84
CA TYR A 268 20.46 6.90 16.59
C TYR A 268 21.30 5.96 15.70
N GLY A 269 20.64 5.17 14.84
CA GLY A 269 21.30 4.26 13.90
C GLY A 269 22.24 4.99 12.94
N TYR A 270 21.79 6.10 12.34
CA TYR A 270 22.62 6.96 11.50
C TYR A 270 23.83 7.51 12.24
N GLN A 271 23.63 8.03 13.47
CA GLN A 271 24.74 8.51 14.29
C GLN A 271 25.79 7.43 14.57
N ALA A 272 25.34 6.20 14.83
CA ALA A 272 26.22 5.06 15.07
C ALA A 272 26.96 4.58 13.80
N ALA A 273 26.30 4.67 12.64
CA ALA A 273 26.84 4.25 11.35
C ALA A 273 27.87 5.23 10.78
N MET A 274 27.65 6.55 10.87
CA MET A 274 28.46 7.58 10.21
C MET A 274 29.99 7.40 10.34
N PRO A 275 30.57 7.10 11.52
CA PRO A 275 32.03 6.94 11.65
C PRO A 275 32.60 5.71 10.93
N ARG A 276 31.74 4.82 10.43
CA ARG A 276 32.09 3.52 9.81
C ARG A 276 31.70 3.43 8.34
N LEU A 277 30.93 4.40 7.84
CA LEU A 277 30.53 4.47 6.44
C LEU A 277 31.73 4.84 5.55
N ALA A 278 31.62 4.50 4.26
CA ALA A 278 32.58 4.99 3.27
C ALA A 278 32.48 6.52 3.15
N ALA A 279 33.54 7.16 2.69
CA ALA A 279 33.61 8.64 2.64
C ALA A 279 32.53 9.23 1.72
N GLU A 280 32.23 8.54 0.63
CA GLU A 280 31.19 8.87 -0.34
C GLU A 280 29.76 8.75 0.23
N GLU A 281 29.55 7.91 1.23
CA GLU A 281 28.24 7.68 1.87
C GLU A 281 27.98 8.64 3.04
N ALA A 282 29.03 9.25 3.60
CA ALA A 282 28.93 10.12 4.77
C ALA A 282 28.06 11.37 4.52
N GLY A 283 28.12 11.93 3.29
CA GLY A 283 27.30 13.08 2.89
C GLY A 283 25.79 12.76 2.94
N PRO A 284 25.31 11.81 2.11
CA PRO A 284 23.92 11.37 2.13
C PRO A 284 23.45 10.91 3.52
N ALA A 285 24.28 10.17 4.26
CA ALA A 285 23.94 9.74 5.62
C ALA A 285 23.72 10.90 6.59
N SER A 286 24.53 11.96 6.50
CA SER A 286 24.33 13.16 7.30
C SER A 286 23.04 13.89 6.94
N GLU A 287 22.66 13.94 5.66
CA GLU A 287 21.40 14.55 5.23
C GLU A 287 20.19 13.77 5.75
N PHE A 288 20.21 12.44 5.61
CA PHE A 288 19.15 11.57 6.15
C PHE A 288 19.03 11.64 7.66
N LEU A 289 20.15 11.75 8.39
CA LEU A 289 20.12 12.00 9.83
C LEU A 289 19.36 13.29 10.18
N GLN A 290 19.56 14.38 9.42
CA GLN A 290 18.82 15.62 9.67
C GLN A 290 17.34 15.47 9.33
N GLN A 291 17.01 14.72 8.27
CA GLN A 291 15.62 14.44 7.92
C GLN A 291 14.89 13.67 9.04
N HIS A 292 15.52 12.65 9.62
CA HIS A 292 14.93 11.90 10.74
C HIS A 292 14.70 12.76 11.99
N ARG A 293 15.65 13.67 12.30
CA ARG A 293 15.48 14.60 13.43
C ARG A 293 14.33 15.58 13.19
N ALA A 294 14.26 16.15 11.99
CA ALA A 294 13.16 17.05 11.62
C ALA A 294 11.81 16.32 11.66
N ALA A 295 11.76 15.08 11.20
CA ALA A 295 10.56 14.25 11.28
C ALA A 295 10.15 13.93 12.72
N ALA A 296 11.11 13.63 13.61
CA ALA A 296 10.83 13.44 15.03
C ALA A 296 10.24 14.70 15.67
N GLU A 297 10.85 15.87 15.45
CA GLU A 297 10.36 17.16 15.96
C GLU A 297 8.94 17.48 15.45
N GLU A 298 8.69 17.29 14.17
CA GLU A 298 7.37 17.48 13.56
C GLU A 298 6.32 16.49 14.15
N THR A 299 6.73 15.25 14.42
CA THR A 299 5.86 14.26 15.06
C THR A 299 5.50 14.67 16.50
N GLU A 300 6.45 15.23 17.26
CA GLU A 300 6.20 15.77 18.60
C GLU A 300 5.26 16.98 18.59
N ILE A 301 5.35 17.83 17.56
CA ILE A 301 4.39 18.94 17.36
C ILE A 301 2.99 18.36 17.14
N ARG A 302 2.84 17.35 16.28
CA ARG A 302 1.54 16.71 15.99
C ARG A 302 0.96 15.99 17.19
N LEU A 303 1.77 15.28 17.97
CA LEU A 303 1.35 14.68 19.24
C LEU A 303 0.80 15.75 20.20
N ARG A 304 1.49 16.89 20.35
CA ARG A 304 1.00 17.99 21.20
C ARG A 304 -0.30 18.60 20.69
N LEU A 305 -0.45 18.78 19.38
CA LEU A 305 -1.70 19.25 18.76
C LEU A 305 -2.86 18.27 18.99
N ALA A 306 -2.56 16.97 19.08
CA ALA A 306 -3.51 15.92 19.45
C ALA A 306 -3.73 15.80 20.97
N CYS A 307 -3.21 16.72 21.78
CA CYS A 307 -3.21 16.67 23.24
C CYS A 307 -2.58 15.37 23.80
N GLN A 308 -1.51 14.88 23.17
CA GLN A 308 -0.75 13.72 23.61
C GLN A 308 0.69 14.10 23.96
N ALA A 309 1.20 13.51 25.05
CA ALA A 309 2.56 13.75 25.49
C ALA A 309 3.52 12.91 24.64
N ALA A 310 4.54 13.56 24.09
CA ALA A 310 5.61 12.84 23.41
C ALA A 310 6.39 11.97 24.41
N LEU A 311 6.73 10.75 24.00
CA LEU A 311 7.60 9.90 24.79
C LEU A 311 9.01 10.49 24.81
N PRO A 312 9.66 10.59 26.00
CA PRO A 312 11.06 10.96 26.07
C PRO A 312 11.92 9.97 25.29
N GLN A 313 12.90 10.49 24.54
CA GLN A 313 13.86 9.66 23.84
C GLN A 313 14.63 8.78 24.84
N PRO A 314 14.72 7.46 24.62
CA PRO A 314 15.55 6.58 25.44
C PRO A 314 17.04 6.94 25.29
N PRO A 315 17.89 6.63 26.29
CA PRO A 315 19.32 6.96 26.25
C PRO A 315 20.11 6.17 25.18
N GLY A 316 19.52 5.12 24.60
CA GLY A 316 20.12 4.35 23.52
C GLY A 316 19.17 3.28 22.98
N TYR A 317 19.50 2.76 21.80
CA TYR A 317 18.78 1.69 21.13
C TYR A 317 19.69 0.49 20.91
N ALA A 318 19.14 -0.72 21.02
CA ALA A 318 19.83 -1.92 20.58
C ALA A 318 19.87 -1.93 19.04
N LEU A 319 21.08 -2.00 18.49
CA LEU A 319 21.30 -2.23 17.06
C LEU A 319 21.66 -3.70 16.84
N ASP A 320 21.35 -4.22 15.65
CA ASP A 320 21.73 -5.57 15.28
C ASP A 320 23.26 -5.75 15.40
N PRO A 321 23.76 -6.89 15.92
CA PRO A 321 25.20 -7.14 16.05
C PRO A 321 25.99 -6.94 14.75
N ASP A 322 25.39 -7.30 13.60
CA ASP A 322 26.05 -7.20 12.29
C ASP A 322 26.01 -5.78 11.72
N PHE A 323 25.20 -4.89 12.30
CA PHE A 323 25.06 -3.48 11.89
C PHE A 323 26.41 -2.77 11.85
N LEU A 324 27.29 -3.04 12.82
CA LEU A 324 28.60 -2.38 12.89
C LEU A 324 29.60 -2.92 11.88
N GLY A 325 29.40 -4.15 11.39
CA GLY A 325 30.25 -4.77 10.36
C GLY A 325 29.86 -4.36 8.95
N ALA A 326 28.58 -4.07 8.71
CA ALA A 326 28.05 -3.62 7.43
C ALA A 326 27.06 -2.45 7.62
N PRO A 327 27.54 -1.23 7.95
CA PRO A 327 26.70 -0.10 8.34
C PRO A 327 25.69 0.32 7.26
N ALA A 328 26.06 0.33 5.99
CA ALA A 328 25.14 0.63 4.89
C ALA A 328 23.96 -0.36 4.82
N THR A 329 24.25 -1.67 4.89
CA THR A 329 23.22 -2.72 4.92
C THR A 329 22.35 -2.61 6.18
N GLY A 330 22.96 -2.30 7.33
CA GLY A 330 22.25 -2.06 8.58
C GLY A 330 21.28 -0.89 8.48
N LEU A 331 21.68 0.23 7.85
CA LEU A 331 20.81 1.37 7.59
C LEU A 331 19.66 1.00 6.63
N GLY A 332 19.93 0.23 5.57
CA GLY A 332 18.88 -0.26 4.67
C GLY A 332 17.84 -1.10 5.39
N THR A 333 18.27 -1.97 6.30
CA THR A 333 17.35 -2.81 7.10
C THR A 333 16.56 -1.96 8.11
N LEU A 334 17.19 -0.96 8.71
CA LEU A 334 16.54 -0.02 9.63
C LEU A 334 15.45 0.79 8.94
N GLU A 335 15.72 1.33 7.75
CA GLU A 335 14.74 2.07 6.95
C GLU A 335 13.59 1.17 6.49
N ALA A 336 13.91 -0.04 6.01
CA ALA A 336 12.89 -1.01 5.61
C ALA A 336 11.96 -1.39 6.77
N ALA A 337 12.51 -1.55 7.98
CA ALA A 337 11.75 -1.87 9.18
C ALA A 337 10.82 -0.75 9.64
N ALA A 338 11.11 0.51 9.27
CA ALA A 338 10.26 1.66 9.57
C ALA A 338 9.05 1.78 8.63
N LEU A 339 9.12 1.20 7.41
CA LEU A 339 8.06 1.33 6.40
C LEU A 339 6.66 1.00 6.93
N PRO A 340 6.43 -0.13 7.65
CA PRO A 340 5.10 -0.47 8.14
C PRO A 340 4.49 0.59 9.06
N VAL A 341 5.32 1.28 9.83
CA VAL A 341 4.90 2.32 10.79
C VAL A 341 4.31 3.53 10.05
N TYR A 342 4.95 3.97 8.96
CA TYR A 342 4.38 5.03 8.11
C TYR A 342 3.11 4.57 7.39
N GLY A 343 3.05 3.31 6.96
CA GLY A 343 1.84 2.73 6.38
C GLY A 343 0.67 2.68 7.37
N ASP A 344 0.93 2.37 8.63
CA ASP A 344 -0.08 2.44 9.71
C ASP A 344 -0.55 3.88 9.93
N LEU A 345 0.37 4.85 9.94
CA LEU A 345 0.01 6.25 10.04
C LEU A 345 -0.89 6.71 8.87
N VAL A 346 -0.60 6.30 7.62
CA VAL A 346 -1.46 6.59 6.46
C VAL A 346 -2.87 6.03 6.65
N ALA A 347 -2.99 4.80 7.15
CA ALA A 347 -4.29 4.16 7.39
C ALA A 347 -5.10 4.85 8.51
N LEU A 348 -4.41 5.35 9.54
CA LEU A 348 -5.02 5.85 10.78
C LEU A 348 -5.15 7.38 10.83
N THR A 349 -4.76 8.10 9.77
CA THR A 349 -4.89 9.55 9.69
C THR A 349 -5.73 9.96 8.49
N GLY A 350 -6.12 11.23 8.40
CA GLY A 350 -6.83 11.82 7.26
C GLY A 350 -6.32 13.23 6.97
N GLY A 351 -6.81 13.85 5.88
CA GLY A 351 -6.49 15.24 5.55
C GLY A 351 -4.99 15.55 5.50
N ALA A 352 -4.58 16.64 6.16
CA ALA A 352 -3.19 17.10 6.16
C ALA A 352 -2.22 16.12 6.83
N ASP A 353 -2.65 15.40 7.87
CA ASP A 353 -1.82 14.37 8.54
C ASP A 353 -1.55 13.19 7.61
N ARG A 354 -2.55 12.78 6.82
CA ARG A 354 -2.37 11.69 5.84
C ARG A 354 -1.43 12.11 4.71
N THR A 355 -1.55 13.34 4.19
CA THR A 355 -0.62 13.84 3.17
C THR A 355 0.82 13.87 3.68
N TRP A 356 1.03 14.25 4.94
CA TRP A 356 2.33 14.18 5.58
C TRP A 356 2.81 12.73 5.79
N ALA A 357 1.94 11.82 6.22
CA ALA A 357 2.27 10.40 6.35
C ALA A 357 2.69 9.77 5.00
N LEU A 358 2.04 10.15 3.90
CA LEU A 358 2.41 9.73 2.55
C LEU A 358 3.81 10.21 2.16
N SER A 359 4.15 11.49 2.43
CA SER A 359 5.49 12.00 2.13
C SER A 359 6.57 11.32 2.97
N MET A 360 6.28 10.98 4.22
CA MET A 360 7.16 10.20 5.10
C MET A 360 7.41 8.79 4.53
N LEU A 361 6.36 8.10 4.08
CA LEU A 361 6.47 6.78 3.45
C LEU A 361 7.33 6.83 2.17
N GLU A 362 7.09 7.79 1.28
CA GLU A 362 7.88 7.97 0.05
C GLU A 362 9.36 8.27 0.34
N ALA A 363 9.63 9.12 1.34
CA ALA A 363 10.99 9.42 1.78
C ALA A 363 11.70 8.17 2.30
N ALA A 364 11.04 7.40 3.16
CA ALA A 364 11.60 6.18 3.74
C ALA A 364 11.88 5.09 2.68
N VAL A 365 11.01 4.93 1.68
CA VAL A 365 11.27 4.02 0.56
C VAL A 365 12.50 4.46 -0.23
N THR A 366 12.64 5.76 -0.47
CA THR A 366 13.80 6.31 -1.19
C THR A 366 15.10 6.03 -0.44
N ARG A 367 15.12 6.23 0.89
CA ARG A 367 16.28 5.91 1.73
C ARG A 367 16.56 4.41 1.80
N THR A 368 15.51 3.58 1.89
CA THR A 368 15.62 2.11 1.86
C THR A 368 16.38 1.64 0.61
N VAL A 369 15.98 2.15 -0.56
CA VAL A 369 16.62 1.82 -1.84
C VAL A 369 18.02 2.40 -1.95
N HIS A 370 18.24 3.61 -1.44
CA HIS A 370 19.58 4.22 -1.41
C HIS A 370 20.59 3.31 -0.72
N TRP A 371 20.19 2.68 0.38
CA TRP A 371 21.01 1.73 1.13
C TRP A 371 20.98 0.29 0.58
N GLY A 372 20.37 0.09 -0.60
CA GLY A 372 20.34 -1.21 -1.29
C GLY A 372 19.39 -2.25 -0.68
N ALA A 373 18.50 -1.84 0.24
CA ALA A 373 17.48 -2.73 0.79
C ALA A 373 16.23 -2.78 -0.11
N ASP A 374 15.50 -3.88 -0.06
CA ASP A 374 14.25 -4.07 -0.78
C ASP A 374 13.07 -3.48 0.02
N PRO A 375 12.37 -2.46 -0.49
CA PRO A 375 11.18 -1.91 0.19
C PRO A 375 9.94 -2.81 0.04
N GLY A 376 10.01 -3.87 -0.77
CA GLY A 376 8.94 -4.81 -1.03
C GLY A 376 7.93 -4.33 -2.08
N PRO A 377 6.94 -5.18 -2.43
CA PRO A 377 6.00 -4.91 -3.53
C PRO A 377 4.90 -3.89 -3.18
N VAL A 378 4.62 -3.72 -1.88
CA VAL A 378 3.70 -2.71 -1.34
C VAL A 378 4.36 -2.14 -0.09
N PRO A 379 5.29 -1.18 -0.25
CA PRO A 379 5.98 -0.55 0.86
C PRO A 379 5.02 -0.02 1.90
N GLY A 380 5.37 -0.23 3.16
CA GLY A 380 4.53 0.13 4.28
C GLY A 380 3.46 -0.89 4.62
N MET A 381 3.36 -2.03 3.93
CA MET A 381 2.50 -3.15 4.31
C MET A 381 3.30 -4.47 4.32
N VAL A 382 3.16 -5.26 5.38
CA VAL A 382 3.70 -6.62 5.41
C VAL A 382 2.72 -7.54 4.69
N LEU A 383 3.07 -7.94 3.47
CA LEU A 383 2.26 -8.84 2.67
C LEU A 383 2.73 -10.29 2.81
N ASP A 384 1.83 -11.18 3.22
CA ASP A 384 2.01 -12.62 3.01
C ASP A 384 1.73 -12.95 1.54
N THR A 385 2.78 -12.89 0.73
CA THR A 385 2.70 -13.14 -0.72
C THR A 385 2.25 -14.56 -1.07
N ALA A 386 2.46 -15.53 -0.17
CA ALA A 386 2.01 -16.91 -0.33
C ALA A 386 0.50 -17.04 -0.11
N GLY A 387 -0.06 -16.22 0.78
CA GLY A 387 -1.49 -16.18 1.09
C GLY A 387 -2.36 -15.39 0.10
N LEU A 388 -1.76 -14.65 -0.84
CA LEU A 388 -2.51 -13.85 -1.81
C LEU A 388 -3.36 -14.72 -2.76
N PRO A 389 -4.58 -14.31 -3.16
CA PRO A 389 -5.39 -15.04 -4.13
C PRO A 389 -4.69 -15.11 -5.50
N ALA A 390 -4.88 -16.19 -6.26
CA ALA A 390 -4.36 -16.29 -7.62
C ALA A 390 -5.13 -15.33 -8.55
N LEU A 391 -4.43 -14.76 -9.53
CA LEU A 391 -5.10 -13.99 -10.59
C LEU A 391 -5.95 -14.93 -11.45
N PRO A 392 -7.12 -14.49 -11.93
CA PRO A 392 -7.86 -15.23 -12.95
C PRO A 392 -6.99 -15.37 -14.22
N ALA A 393 -7.18 -16.47 -14.95
CA ALA A 393 -6.55 -16.61 -16.26
C ALA A 393 -7.05 -15.48 -17.18
N ALA A 394 -6.14 -14.89 -17.95
CA ALA A 394 -6.53 -13.98 -19.02
C ALA A 394 -7.28 -14.83 -20.07
N GLU A 395 -8.57 -14.56 -20.25
CA GLU A 395 -9.37 -15.12 -21.35
C GLU A 395 -8.98 -14.50 -22.70
#